data_AF-A0AAV5Z8W4-F1
#
_entry.id   AF-A0AAV5Z8W4-F1
#
_cell.length_a   1.000
_cell.length_b   1.000
_cell.length_c   1.000
_cell.angle_alpha   90.00
_cell.angle_beta   90.00
_cell.angle_gamma   90.00
#
_symmetry.space_group_name_H-M   'P 1'
#
loop_
_entity.id
_entity.type
_entity.pdbx_description
1 polymer ?
#
loop_
_entity_poly.entity_id
_entity_poly.type
_entity_poly.pdbx_seq_one_letter_code
_entity_poly.pdbx_strand_id
1 'polypeptide(L)'
;AEQSRRIACDASRVIMKHDTEGRVIEVGARTRTIPPALRRALQSRDHGCRFPGCGSRFTQGHHIQHWANGGPTTLSNLALLCRRHHRAVHEEGFQVERLADDELQFRHPYGWVLSQVPRSPEVPANAEAALRAQNAGVRLDARTLTPAWDGTRVNIAWAIDCMHPRAIGH
;
A
#
# COMPACT_ATOMS: atom_id res chain seq x y z
N ALA A 1 -3.44 20.15 -10.23
CA ALA A 1 -3.67 20.20 -8.77
C ALA A 1 -2.92 19.10 -8.00
N GLU A 2 -2.61 17.98 -8.64
CA GLU A 2 -2.14 16.73 -8.02
C GLU A 2 -0.66 16.74 -7.60
N GLN A 3 0.23 17.32 -8.43
CA GLN A 3 1.62 17.63 -8.04
C GLN A 3 1.71 18.51 -6.80
N SER A 4 0.77 19.45 -6.64
CA SER A 4 0.70 20.32 -5.47
C SER A 4 0.31 19.55 -4.20
N ARG A 5 -0.46 18.45 -4.29
CA ARG A 5 -0.80 17.59 -3.14
C ARG A 5 0.35 16.69 -2.70
N ARG A 6 1.14 16.14 -3.63
CA ARG A 6 2.38 15.42 -3.28
C ARG A 6 3.40 16.36 -2.64
N ILE A 7 3.61 17.52 -3.26
CA ILE A 7 4.41 18.60 -2.67
C ILE A 7 3.76 19.11 -1.39
N ALA A 8 2.45 18.97 -1.17
CA ALA A 8 1.73 19.24 0.08
C ALA A 8 1.60 18.03 1.05
N CYS A 9 2.24 16.89 0.76
CA CYS A 9 2.67 15.89 1.76
C CYS A 9 4.16 16.00 2.15
N ASP A 10 5.06 16.49 1.27
CA ASP A 10 6.49 16.80 1.59
C ASP A 10 6.95 18.29 1.93
N ALA A 11 6.56 19.37 1.23
CA ALA A 11 6.88 20.80 1.52
C ALA A 11 6.09 21.57 2.62
N SER A 12 6.77 22.28 3.52
CA SER A 12 6.21 23.23 4.50
C SER A 12 5.42 24.42 3.88
N ARG A 13 4.26 24.81 4.45
CA ARG A 13 3.63 26.12 4.21
C ARG A 13 3.46 26.87 5.54
N VAL A 14 4.09 28.04 5.63
CA VAL A 14 3.94 28.99 6.74
C VAL A 14 2.69 29.82 6.47
N ILE A 15 1.76 29.89 7.42
CA ILE A 15 0.65 30.85 7.37
C ILE A 15 1.05 32.01 8.27
N MET A 16 1.27 33.16 7.66
CA MET A 16 1.59 34.41 8.35
C MET A 16 0.35 35.28 8.26
N LYS A 17 -0.31 35.52 9.40
CA LYS A 17 -1.50 36.37 9.46
C LYS A 17 -1.03 37.79 9.79
N HIS A 18 -1.40 38.78 8.97
CA HIS A 18 -1.06 40.19 9.18
C HIS A 18 -2.29 40.98 9.62
N ASP A 19 -2.11 41.99 10.48
CA ASP A 19 -3.15 42.97 10.78
C ASP A 19 -3.30 43.98 9.65
N THR A 20 -4.26 44.88 9.78
CA THR A 20 -4.52 45.97 8.83
C THR A 20 -3.36 46.96 8.70
N GLU A 21 -2.37 46.90 9.59
CA GLU A 21 -1.15 47.72 9.59
C GLU A 21 0.08 46.92 9.11
N GLY A 22 -0.12 45.69 8.63
CA GLY A 22 0.94 44.82 8.09
C GLY A 22 1.76 44.08 9.14
N ARG A 23 1.44 44.19 10.44
CA ARG A 23 2.15 43.49 11.51
C ARG A 23 1.69 42.05 11.60
N VAL A 24 2.66 41.13 11.78
CA VAL A 24 2.38 39.71 11.91
C VAL A 24 1.69 39.47 13.26
N ILE A 25 0.40 39.10 13.22
CA ILE A 25 -0.44 38.84 14.39
C ILE A 25 -0.28 37.40 14.88
N GLU A 26 0.04 36.46 13.96
CA GLU A 26 0.12 35.05 14.28
C GLU A 26 1.03 34.31 13.28
N VAL A 27 2.01 33.56 13.79
CA VAL A 27 2.79 32.57 13.03
C VAL A 27 2.48 31.19 13.61
N GLY A 28 1.51 30.49 13.02
CA GLY A 28 1.19 29.12 13.42
C GLY A 28 2.13 28.13 12.75
N ALA A 29 3.06 27.52 13.49
CA ALA A 29 3.91 26.45 12.99
C ALA A 29 3.21 25.08 13.11
N ARG A 30 2.44 24.69 12.10
CA ARG A 30 2.01 23.29 11.93
C ARG A 30 3.18 22.49 11.36
N THR A 31 3.98 21.88 12.22
CA THR A 31 5.17 21.13 11.78
C THR A 31 4.74 19.89 11.00
N ARG A 32 5.14 19.87 9.73
CA ARG A 32 4.78 18.83 8.77
C ARG A 32 5.75 17.66 8.77
N THR A 33 7.02 17.93 9.06
CA THR A 33 8.01 16.89 9.28
C THR A 33 7.52 16.01 10.42
N ILE A 34 7.19 14.76 10.10
CA ILE A 34 6.77 13.78 11.09
C ILE A 34 7.89 13.67 12.11
N PRO A 35 7.65 14.06 13.39
CA PRO A 35 8.70 14.06 14.39
C PRO A 35 9.31 12.66 14.52
N PRO A 36 10.62 12.52 14.84
CA PRO A 36 11.26 11.22 14.95
C PRO A 36 10.54 10.24 15.88
N ALA A 37 9.96 10.75 16.99
CA ALA A 37 9.15 9.94 17.90
C ALA A 37 7.88 9.40 17.22
N LEU A 38 7.17 10.24 16.46
CA LEU A 38 5.99 9.85 15.72
C LEU A 38 6.34 8.88 14.58
N ARG A 39 7.49 9.07 13.93
CA ARG A 39 7.99 8.14 12.91
C ARG A 39 8.30 6.76 13.49
N ARG A 40 8.89 6.69 14.69
CA ARG A 40 9.10 5.41 15.40
C ARG A 40 7.79 4.73 15.76
N ALA A 41 6.81 5.48 16.27
CA ALA A 41 5.48 4.94 16.57
C ALA A 41 4.80 4.39 15.30
N LEU A 42 4.91 5.09 14.17
CA LEU A 42 4.42 4.63 12.88
C LEU A 42 5.12 3.33 12.42
N GLN A 43 6.45 3.25 12.54
CA GLN A 43 7.20 2.04 12.18
C GLN A 43 6.77 0.83 13.03
N SER A 44 6.53 1.06 14.32
CA SER A 44 6.06 0.02 15.24
C SER A 44 4.63 -0.42 14.95
N ARG A 45 3.73 0.47 14.54
CA ARG A 45 2.33 0.14 14.23
C ARG A 45 2.18 -0.49 12.85
N ASP A 46 2.85 0.09 11.85
CA ASP A 46 2.58 -0.22 10.46
C ASP A 46 3.51 -1.31 9.89
N HIS A 47 4.69 -1.51 10.48
CA HIS A 47 5.70 -2.52 10.09
C HIS A 47 6.11 -2.51 8.60
N GLY A 48 5.80 -1.44 7.87
CA GLY A 48 6.02 -1.36 6.43
C GLY A 48 4.94 -0.54 5.74
N CYS A 49 4.88 -0.64 4.42
CA CYS A 49 3.85 0.01 3.63
C CYS A 49 2.48 -0.64 3.91
N ARG A 50 1.48 0.15 4.31
CA ARG A 50 0.13 -0.34 4.63
C ARG A 50 -0.77 -0.62 3.43
N PHE A 51 -0.33 -0.25 2.22
CA PHE A 51 -1.07 -0.58 1.01
C PHE A 51 -1.20 -2.11 0.85
N PRO A 52 -2.40 -2.66 0.54
CA PRO A 52 -2.65 -4.10 0.51
C PRO A 52 -1.63 -4.87 -0.33
N GLY A 53 -1.07 -5.94 0.24
CA GLY A 53 -0.10 -6.81 -0.42
C GLY A 53 1.32 -6.24 -0.58
N CYS A 54 1.62 -5.05 -0.04
CA CYS A 54 2.95 -4.46 -0.14
C CYS A 54 3.89 -4.93 0.98
N GLY A 55 5.03 -5.54 0.63
CA GLY A 55 6.08 -5.93 1.58
C GLY A 55 7.19 -4.90 1.82
N SER A 56 7.07 -3.67 1.28
CA SER A 56 8.18 -2.70 1.32
C SER A 56 8.39 -2.10 2.71
N ARG A 57 9.65 -2.06 3.16
CA ARG A 57 10.08 -1.38 4.41
C ARG A 57 10.57 0.06 4.19
N PHE A 58 10.77 0.48 2.94
CA PHE A 58 11.22 1.83 2.59
C PHE A 58 10.02 2.76 2.46
N THR A 59 9.65 3.40 3.57
CA THR A 59 8.37 4.12 3.68
C THR A 59 8.50 5.57 4.14
N GLN A 60 7.54 6.37 3.70
CA GLN A 60 7.27 7.74 4.08
C GLN A 60 5.93 7.77 4.83
N GLY A 61 5.75 8.72 5.75
CA GLY A 61 4.44 8.89 6.35
C GLY A 61 3.55 9.74 5.45
N HIS A 62 2.32 9.29 5.30
CA HIS A 62 1.29 9.87 4.46
C HIS A 62 0.12 10.36 5.33
N HIS A 63 -0.31 11.60 5.14
CA HIS A 63 -1.51 12.14 5.80
C HIS A 63 -2.78 11.65 5.07
N ILE A 64 -3.63 10.92 5.79
CA ILE A 64 -4.90 10.36 5.27
C ILE A 64 -5.88 11.49 4.96
N GLN A 65 -6.19 12.32 5.96
CA GLN A 65 -6.71 13.66 5.70
C GLN A 65 -5.53 14.52 5.32
N HIS A 66 -5.47 14.93 4.05
CA HIS A 66 -4.38 15.76 3.56
C HIS A 66 -4.12 16.98 4.45
N TRP A 67 -2.85 17.23 4.75
CA TRP A 67 -2.43 18.41 5.50
C TRP A 67 -2.90 19.72 4.86
N ALA A 68 -2.91 19.80 3.53
CA ALA A 68 -3.43 20.96 2.78
C ALA A 68 -4.90 21.28 3.11
N ASN A 69 -5.67 20.26 3.51
CA ASN A 69 -7.07 20.36 3.89
C ASN A 69 -7.26 20.49 5.42
N GLY A 70 -6.19 20.79 6.16
CA GLY A 70 -6.21 20.94 7.62
C GLY A 70 -5.92 19.66 8.41
N GLY A 71 -5.54 18.57 7.75
CA GLY A 71 -5.22 17.31 8.43
C GLY A 71 -4.07 17.44 9.45
N PRO A 72 -4.25 16.99 10.70
CA PRO A 72 -3.23 17.13 11.73
C PRO A 72 -2.09 16.12 11.55
N THR A 73 -0.90 16.44 12.05
CA THR A 73 0.24 15.50 12.10
C THR A 73 0.14 14.65 13.36
N THR A 74 -0.76 13.66 13.35
CA THR A 74 -1.00 12.73 14.46
C THR A 74 -0.85 11.28 14.03
N LEU A 75 -0.69 10.36 14.98
CA LEU A 75 -0.56 8.93 14.68
C LEU A 75 -1.81 8.42 13.94
N SER A 76 -3.01 8.85 14.38
CA SER A 76 -4.29 8.48 13.77
C SER A 76 -4.47 9.02 12.35
N ASN A 77 -3.91 10.17 12.00
CA ASN A 77 -4.05 10.74 10.66
C ASN A 77 -2.91 10.34 9.71
N LEU A 78 -1.93 9.57 10.19
CA LEU A 78 -0.78 9.15 9.39
C LEU A 78 -0.81 7.65 9.07
N ALA A 79 -0.21 7.28 7.94
CA ALA A 79 0.05 5.89 7.56
C ALA A 79 1.40 5.78 6.85
N LEU A 80 2.12 4.67 7.02
CA LEU A 80 3.33 4.43 6.22
C LEU A 80 2.99 3.91 4.82
N LEU A 81 3.51 4.59 3.79
CA LEU A 81 3.44 4.18 2.39
C LEU A 81 4.83 4.20 1.74
N CYS A 82 5.11 3.26 0.84
CA CYS A 82 6.31 3.33 0.00
C CYS A 82 6.15 4.39 -1.09
N ARG A 83 7.25 4.81 -1.73
CA ARG A 83 7.22 5.85 -2.78
C ARG A 83 6.18 5.56 -3.88
N ARG A 84 6.06 4.30 -4.30
CA ARG A 84 5.08 3.88 -5.33
C ARG A 84 3.64 4.09 -4.87
N HIS A 85 3.28 3.58 -3.70
CA HIS A 85 1.91 3.70 -3.20
C HIS A 85 1.58 5.09 -2.70
N HIS A 86 2.58 5.84 -2.22
CA HIS A 86 2.42 7.25 -1.92
C HIS A 86 2.02 8.01 -3.18
N ARG A 87 2.71 7.76 -4.31
CA ARG A 87 2.31 8.29 -5.62
C ARG A 87 0.92 7.81 -6.03
N ALA A 88 0.60 6.52 -5.89
CA ALA A 88 -0.69 5.98 -6.30
C ALA A 88 -1.88 6.69 -5.63
N VAL A 89 -1.76 6.94 -4.31
CA VAL A 89 -2.79 7.65 -3.53
C VAL A 89 -2.84 9.14 -3.86
N HIS A 90 -1.72 9.73 -4.26
CA HIS A 90 -1.67 11.15 -4.64
C HIS A 90 -2.10 11.43 -6.06
N GLU A 91 -1.70 10.57 -7.02
CA GLU A 91 -1.63 10.86 -8.47
C GLU A 91 -2.44 9.90 -9.35
N GLU A 92 -2.81 8.74 -8.83
CA GLU A 92 -3.41 7.68 -9.64
C GLU A 92 -4.87 7.42 -9.23
N GLY A 93 -5.42 8.24 -8.33
CA GLY A 93 -6.82 8.18 -7.91
C GLY A 93 -7.14 7.14 -6.83
N PHE A 94 -6.13 6.47 -6.26
CA PHE A 94 -6.36 5.57 -5.13
C PHE A 94 -6.76 6.37 -3.90
N GLN A 95 -7.73 5.86 -3.16
CA GLN A 95 -8.19 6.50 -1.93
C GLN A 95 -7.77 5.67 -0.73
N VAL A 96 -7.51 6.35 0.38
CA VAL A 96 -7.23 5.74 1.67
C VAL A 96 -8.13 6.38 2.72
N GLU A 97 -8.78 5.55 3.51
CA GLU A 97 -9.57 5.97 4.66
C GLU A 97 -9.20 5.12 5.87
N ARG A 98 -9.37 5.70 7.06
CA ARG A 98 -9.20 4.99 8.33
C ARG A 98 -10.58 4.69 8.89
N LEU A 99 -10.84 3.43 9.13
CA LEU A 99 -12.10 2.93 9.69
C LEU A 99 -12.12 3.06 11.22
N ALA A 100 -13.28 2.81 11.82
CA ALA A 100 -13.50 2.98 13.26
C ALA A 100 -12.67 2.00 14.13
N ASP A 101 -12.23 0.89 13.56
CA ASP A 101 -11.36 -0.13 14.17
C ASP A 101 -9.85 0.16 14.00
N ASP A 102 -9.50 1.37 13.54
CA ASP A 102 -8.13 1.78 13.21
C ASP A 102 -7.52 1.04 12.00
N GLU A 103 -8.32 0.26 11.25
CA GLU A 103 -7.88 -0.33 10.00
C GLU A 103 -7.90 0.66 8.83
N LEU A 104 -6.98 0.44 7.90
CA LEU A 104 -6.93 1.23 6.68
C LEU A 104 -7.69 0.52 5.57
N GLN A 105 -8.63 1.23 4.96
CA GLN A 105 -9.30 0.78 3.76
C GLN A 105 -8.77 1.55 2.55
N PHE A 106 -8.32 0.80 1.54
CA PHE A 106 -7.90 1.37 0.27
C PHE A 106 -8.95 1.09 -0.80
N ARG A 107 -9.22 2.08 -1.65
CA ARG A 107 -10.12 1.93 -2.79
C ARG A 107 -9.38 2.17 -4.08
N HIS A 108 -9.68 1.34 -5.07
CA HIS A 108 -9.20 1.53 -6.43
C HIS A 108 -9.87 2.78 -7.05
N PRO A 109 -9.22 3.45 -8.02
CA PRO A 109 -9.81 4.57 -8.78
C PRO A 109 -11.21 4.33 -9.36
N TYR A 110 -11.58 3.06 -9.58
CA TYR A 110 -12.87 2.65 -10.11
C TYR A 110 -13.90 2.30 -9.01
N GLY A 111 -13.57 2.55 -7.74
CA GLY A 111 -14.51 2.52 -6.60
C GLY A 111 -14.54 1.23 -5.78
N TRP A 112 -13.97 0.12 -6.28
CA TRP A 112 -13.93 -1.12 -5.49
C TRP A 112 -12.88 -1.08 -4.38
N VAL A 113 -13.21 -1.74 -3.27
CA VAL A 113 -12.34 -1.87 -2.09
C VAL A 113 -11.24 -2.89 -2.37
N LEU A 114 -10.00 -2.54 -2.05
CA LEU A 114 -8.89 -3.48 -2.06
C LEU A 114 -8.91 -4.26 -0.74
N SER A 115 -9.17 -5.56 -0.83
CA SER A 115 -9.09 -6.46 0.32
C SER A 115 -7.69 -6.43 0.92
N GLN A 116 -7.60 -6.28 2.24
CA GLN A 116 -6.33 -6.44 2.94
C GLN A 116 -5.80 -7.84 2.67
N VAL A 117 -4.63 -7.91 2.04
CA VAL A 117 -3.92 -9.17 1.85
C VAL A 117 -3.20 -9.45 3.17
N PRO A 118 -3.40 -10.62 3.81
CA PRO A 118 -2.65 -10.96 5.00
C PRO A 118 -1.15 -10.81 4.72
N ARG A 119 -0.40 -10.31 5.71
CA ARG A 119 1.05 -10.21 5.58
C ARG A 119 1.59 -11.57 5.19
N SER A 120 2.58 -11.58 4.29
CA SER A 120 3.30 -12.82 3.97
C SER A 120 3.77 -13.46 5.27
N PRO A 121 3.55 -14.76 5.46
CA PRO A 121 3.97 -15.45 6.66
C PRO A 121 5.48 -15.28 6.86
N GLU A 122 5.92 -15.20 8.12
CA GLU A 122 7.34 -15.23 8.41
C GLU A 122 7.93 -16.54 7.92
N VAL A 123 9.03 -16.45 7.16
CA VAL A 123 9.79 -17.61 6.72
C VAL A 123 10.60 -18.11 7.91
N PRO A 124 10.38 -19.35 8.40
CA PRO A 124 11.14 -19.90 9.51
C PRO A 124 12.63 -19.94 9.21
N ALA A 125 13.48 -19.80 10.23
CA ALA A 125 14.94 -19.90 10.06
C ALA A 125 15.37 -21.25 9.44
N ASN A 126 14.60 -22.31 9.64
CA ASN A 126 14.80 -23.65 9.09
C ASN A 126 13.87 -23.96 7.90
N ALA A 127 13.40 -22.95 7.17
CA ALA A 127 12.42 -23.11 6.09
C ALA A 127 12.83 -24.18 5.07
N GLU A 128 14.12 -24.32 4.77
CA GLU A 128 14.60 -25.39 3.89
C GLU A 128 14.32 -26.79 4.45
N ALA A 129 14.60 -27.04 5.73
CA ALA A 129 14.35 -28.32 6.36
C ALA A 129 12.84 -28.62 6.43
N ALA A 130 12.02 -27.61 6.73
CA ALA A 130 10.57 -27.72 6.71
C ALA A 130 10.04 -28.05 5.30
N LEU A 131 10.55 -27.37 4.27
CA LEU A 131 10.18 -27.61 2.88
C LEU A 131 10.62 -29.00 2.40
N ARG A 132 11.81 -29.45 2.82
CA ARG A 132 12.31 -30.81 2.54
C ARG A 132 11.46 -31.88 3.22
N ALA A 133 11.08 -31.67 4.49
CA ALA A 133 10.20 -32.60 5.21
C ALA A 133 8.81 -32.67 4.55
N GLN A 134 8.23 -31.52 4.19
CA GLN A 134 6.95 -31.44 3.49
C GLN A 134 6.99 -32.17 2.15
N ASN A 135 8.10 -32.09 1.41
CA ASN A 135 8.26 -32.71 0.10
C ASN A 135 8.99 -34.05 0.14
N ALA A 136 9.17 -34.67 1.32
CA ALA A 136 9.96 -35.90 1.45
C ALA A 136 9.40 -37.08 0.63
N GLY A 137 8.10 -37.05 0.29
CA GLY A 137 7.44 -38.03 -0.58
C GLY A 137 7.44 -37.70 -2.07
N VAL A 138 7.94 -36.53 -2.48
CA VAL A 138 7.97 -36.11 -3.88
C VAL A 138 9.12 -36.82 -4.59
N ARG A 139 8.79 -37.77 -5.46
CA ARG A 139 9.77 -38.42 -6.34
C ARG A 139 9.92 -37.61 -7.62
N LEU A 140 11.10 -37.01 -7.77
CA LEU A 140 11.51 -36.39 -9.04
C LEU A 140 12.14 -37.47 -9.92
N ASP A 141 11.63 -37.64 -11.11
CA ASP A 141 12.13 -38.50 -12.17
C ASP A 141 12.29 -37.74 -13.50
N ALA A 142 12.79 -38.41 -14.52
CA ALA A 142 13.02 -37.82 -15.84
C ALA A 142 11.73 -37.28 -16.51
N ARG A 143 10.55 -37.67 -16.03
CA ARG A 143 9.26 -37.23 -16.56
C ARG A 143 8.56 -36.19 -15.70
N THR A 144 9.17 -35.75 -14.60
CA THR A 144 8.51 -34.83 -13.66
C THR A 144 8.22 -33.46 -14.27
N LEU A 145 9.03 -33.04 -15.24
CA LEU A 145 8.78 -31.84 -16.06
C LEU A 145 8.09 -32.17 -17.39
N THR A 146 7.73 -33.43 -17.64
CA THR A 146 6.99 -33.83 -18.83
C THR A 146 5.51 -33.56 -18.57
N PRO A 147 4.89 -32.60 -19.29
CA PRO A 147 3.46 -32.40 -19.18
C PRO A 147 2.73 -33.67 -19.62
N ALA A 148 1.57 -33.96 -19.02
CA ALA A 148 0.71 -35.08 -19.42
C ALA A 148 0.01 -34.84 -20.77
N TRP A 149 0.49 -33.88 -21.56
CA TRP A 149 -0.06 -33.52 -22.84
C TRP A 149 0.38 -34.54 -23.90
N ASP A 150 -0.59 -35.14 -24.58
CA ASP A 150 -0.44 -36.19 -25.58
C ASP A 150 -0.25 -35.64 -27.01
N GLY A 151 -0.08 -34.32 -27.16
CA GLY A 151 0.06 -33.67 -28.46
C GLY A 151 -1.27 -33.34 -29.14
N THR A 152 -2.41 -33.57 -28.48
CA THR A 152 -3.72 -33.07 -28.94
C THR A 152 -3.69 -31.56 -29.17
N ARG A 153 -4.31 -31.04 -30.23
CA ARG A 153 -4.31 -29.59 -30.46
C ARG A 153 -4.93 -28.88 -29.26
N VAL A 154 -4.19 -27.91 -28.71
CA VAL A 154 -4.70 -27.02 -27.68
C VAL A 154 -5.96 -26.34 -28.20
N ASN A 155 -7.07 -26.47 -27.46
CA ASN A 155 -8.30 -25.75 -27.76
C ASN A 155 -8.10 -24.28 -27.34
N ILE A 156 -7.60 -23.47 -28.27
CA ILE A 156 -7.32 -22.06 -28.03
C ILE A 156 -8.59 -21.30 -27.68
N ALA A 157 -9.75 -21.68 -28.23
CA ALA A 157 -11.03 -21.05 -27.89
C ALA A 157 -11.38 -21.28 -26.42
N TRP A 158 -11.30 -22.53 -25.94
CA TRP A 158 -11.53 -22.86 -24.53
C TRP A 158 -10.52 -22.19 -23.59
N ALA A 159 -9.25 -22.14 -23.97
CA ALA A 159 -8.21 -21.48 -23.16
C ALA A 159 -8.43 -19.96 -23.05
N ILE A 160 -8.85 -19.32 -24.14
CA ILE A 160 -9.23 -17.91 -24.16
C ILE A 160 -10.45 -17.70 -23.27
N ASP A 161 -11.48 -18.53 -23.41
CA ASP A 161 -12.68 -18.43 -22.59
C ASP A 161 -12.31 -18.55 -21.11
N CYS A 162 -11.66 -19.63 -20.66
CA CYS A 162 -11.31 -19.81 -19.24
C CYS A 162 -10.44 -18.70 -18.64
N MET A 163 -9.63 -17.99 -19.43
CA MET A 163 -8.80 -16.88 -18.96
C MET A 163 -9.49 -15.51 -19.10
N HIS A 164 -10.57 -15.41 -19.87
CA HIS A 164 -11.28 -14.16 -20.06
C HIS A 164 -12.19 -13.87 -18.85
N PRO A 165 -12.19 -12.64 -18.28
CA PRO A 165 -12.97 -12.29 -17.09
C PRO A 165 -14.50 -12.45 -17.21
N ARG A 166 -15.01 -12.83 -18.38
CA ARG A 166 -16.45 -13.03 -18.66
C ARG A 166 -16.86 -14.51 -18.77
N ALA A 167 -15.95 -15.47 -18.61
CA ALA A 167 -16.27 -16.90 -18.75
C ALA A 167 -16.90 -17.54 -17.50
N ILE A 168 -17.86 -16.82 -16.90
CA ILE A 168 -18.83 -17.45 -16.01
C ILE A 168 -20.08 -17.70 -16.85
N GLY A 169 -20.25 -18.94 -17.31
CA GLY A 169 -21.45 -19.38 -18.00
C GLY A 169 -21.19 -20.62 -18.84
N HIS A 170 -21.53 -21.79 -18.28
CA HIS A 170 -21.73 -23.03 -19.02
C HIS A 170 -22.80 -22.87 -20.09
#